data_AF-A0A1Q5UCJ8-F1
#
_entry.id   AF-A0A1Q5UCJ8-F1
#
_cell.length_a   1.000
_cell.length_b   1.000
_cell.length_c   1.000
_cell.angle_alpha   90.00
_cell.angle_beta   90.00
_cell.angle_gamma   90.00
#
_symmetry.space_group_name_H-M   'P 1'
#
loop_
_entity.id
_entity.type
_entity.pdbx_description
1 polymer ?
#
loop_
_entity_poly.entity_id
_entity_poly.type
_entity_poly.pdbx_seq_one_letter_code
_entity_poly.pdbx_strand_id
1 'polypeptide(L)'
;MADKNDYAATAYRAPAKDAESNSSRSGRATNRGDDESGVQDPFAEPLKRQLKSRHLQMIAIGVATFIVWAVIGVCHIRFRRALVAQGQDPAALPYRAALYPYGTYFSLAANVFLVFFQGYTCFLNPFSSTDFVINYILLPVFVLFVVVYKFWHKTQWVKLEEMDIWTGRREFAEEDNQPKKPRQWWSRISDIVVG
;
A
#
# COMPACT_ATOMS: atom_id res chain seq x y z
N MET A 1 -37.88 24.68 -32.79
CA MET A 1 -36.81 25.68 -33.03
C MET A 1 -36.98 26.75 -31.96
N ALA A 2 -35.88 27.19 -31.34
CA ALA A 2 -35.73 27.91 -30.07
C ALA A 2 -35.82 27.01 -28.81
N ASP A 3 -34.93 27.07 -27.81
CA ASP A 3 -33.56 27.60 -27.66
C ASP A 3 -32.97 26.88 -26.41
N LYS A 4 -31.69 26.52 -26.44
CA LYS A 4 -30.99 25.81 -25.34
C LYS A 4 -30.25 26.85 -24.49
N ASN A 5 -30.92 27.53 -23.55
CA ASN A 5 -30.19 28.43 -22.66
C ASN A 5 -30.79 28.69 -21.26
N ASP A 6 -31.57 27.75 -20.73
CA ASP A 6 -32.30 27.94 -19.45
C ASP A 6 -31.68 27.21 -18.24
N TYR A 7 -30.34 27.11 -18.18
CA TYR A 7 -29.62 26.44 -17.08
C TYR A 7 -28.77 27.38 -16.20
N ALA A 8 -28.93 28.70 -16.31
CA ALA A 8 -27.99 29.66 -15.72
C ALA A 8 -28.58 30.61 -14.65
N ALA A 9 -29.59 30.20 -13.89
CA ALA A 9 -30.14 31.06 -12.83
C ALA A 9 -30.79 30.30 -11.67
N THR A 10 -30.01 29.61 -10.83
CA THR A 10 -30.48 29.27 -9.48
C THR A 10 -29.33 29.26 -8.46
N ALA A 11 -29.05 30.47 -8.00
CA ALA A 11 -28.37 30.90 -6.78
C ALA A 11 -27.82 29.83 -5.81
N TYR A 12 -26.49 29.72 -5.73
CA TYR A 12 -25.79 29.24 -4.53
C TYR A 12 -25.35 30.48 -3.71
N ARG A 13 -26.06 30.79 -2.62
CA ARG A 13 -25.74 31.92 -1.74
C ARG A 13 -24.92 31.43 -0.54
N ALA A 14 -23.62 31.67 -0.58
CA ALA A 14 -22.72 31.40 0.56
C ALA A 14 -22.97 32.42 1.70
N PRO A 15 -23.00 32.01 2.97
CA PRO A 15 -23.07 32.95 4.08
C PRO A 15 -21.71 33.63 4.29
N ALA A 16 -21.78 34.95 4.46
CA ALA A 16 -20.66 35.87 4.63
C ALA A 16 -19.87 35.58 5.92
N LYS A 17 -18.56 35.78 5.82
CA LYS A 17 -17.65 35.83 6.96
C LYS A 17 -17.68 37.24 7.53
N ASP A 18 -18.16 37.37 8.76
CA ASP A 18 -18.08 38.61 9.52
C ASP A 18 -17.07 38.40 10.64
N ALA A 19 -15.95 39.11 10.54
CA ALA A 19 -14.89 39.13 11.54
C ALA A 19 -15.27 40.05 12.72
N GLU A 20 -14.91 39.58 13.91
CA GLU A 20 -14.46 40.34 15.09
C GLU A 20 -15.42 41.37 15.74
N SER A 21 -15.89 41.07 16.96
CA SER A 21 -15.69 42.00 18.07
C SER A 21 -15.70 41.31 19.45
N ASN A 22 -14.55 41.48 20.11
CA ASN A 22 -14.33 41.77 21.52
C ASN A 22 -14.45 40.70 22.64
N SER A 23 -13.39 40.79 23.43
CA SER A 23 -12.94 40.06 24.60
C SER A 23 -13.80 40.20 25.87
N SER A 24 -13.49 39.31 26.82
CA SER A 24 -13.75 39.39 28.27
C SER A 24 -15.06 38.78 28.81
N ARG A 25 -15.05 37.47 29.08
CA ARG A 25 -15.54 36.98 30.38
C ARG A 25 -14.92 35.66 30.82
N SER A 26 -14.21 35.77 31.95
CA SER A 26 -13.63 34.73 32.77
C SER A 26 -14.68 33.74 33.30
N GLY A 27 -14.32 32.45 33.24
CA GLY A 27 -14.57 31.48 34.32
C GLY A 27 -15.88 30.68 34.28
N ARG A 28 -15.70 29.38 34.55
CA ARG A 28 -16.67 28.42 35.11
C ARG A 28 -17.43 27.53 34.12
N ALA A 29 -16.97 26.27 34.13
CA ALA A 29 -17.72 25.01 34.03
C ALA A 29 -18.93 24.95 33.09
N THR A 30 -18.91 23.99 32.16
CA THR A 30 -19.87 22.87 32.18
C THR A 30 -19.37 21.77 31.24
N ASN A 31 -19.18 20.57 31.79
CA ASN A 31 -19.58 19.33 31.11
C ASN A 31 -20.97 19.59 30.54
N ARG A 32 -21.06 19.88 29.24
CA ARG A 32 -22.33 20.00 28.54
C ARG A 32 -22.24 18.92 27.49
N GLY A 33 -22.88 17.80 27.79
CA GLY A 33 -23.13 16.77 26.79
C GLY A 33 -23.70 17.44 25.55
N ASP A 34 -23.14 17.11 24.39
CA ASP A 34 -23.71 16.16 23.43
C ASP A 34 -25.25 16.14 23.30
N ASP A 35 -25.94 17.21 23.69
CA ASP A 35 -27.34 17.49 23.39
C ASP A 35 -27.39 18.35 22.13
N GLU A 36 -26.79 17.86 21.04
CA GLU A 36 -27.29 18.19 19.70
C GLU A 36 -28.53 17.31 19.46
N SER A 37 -29.67 17.91 19.78
CA SER A 37 -31.00 17.46 19.41
C SER A 37 -31.07 16.98 17.95
N GLY A 38 -31.04 15.66 17.76
CA GLY A 38 -32.14 14.92 17.13
C GLY A 38 -32.58 15.28 15.71
N VAL A 39 -31.80 16.01 14.90
CA VAL A 39 -31.89 15.89 13.44
C VAL A 39 -30.94 14.78 13.03
N GLN A 40 -31.40 13.54 13.16
CA GLN A 40 -30.73 12.41 12.54
C GLN A 40 -30.84 12.64 11.03
N ASP A 41 -29.86 13.29 10.41
CA ASP A 41 -29.84 13.48 8.96
C ASP A 41 -30.04 12.10 8.32
N PRO A 42 -31.22 11.82 7.72
CA PRO A 42 -31.53 10.47 7.25
C PRO A 42 -30.58 10.05 6.12
N PHE A 43 -29.90 11.03 5.53
CA PHE A 43 -28.88 10.90 4.49
C PHE A 43 -27.44 10.80 5.03
N ALA A 44 -27.15 11.19 6.28
CA ALA A 44 -25.80 11.12 6.85
C ALA A 44 -25.45 9.71 7.36
N GLU A 45 -26.41 8.99 7.93
CA GLU A 45 -26.23 7.58 8.35
C GLU A 45 -25.72 6.66 7.24
N PRO A 46 -26.33 6.61 6.04
CA PRO A 46 -25.82 5.79 4.95
C PRO A 46 -24.44 6.26 4.48
N LEU A 47 -24.17 7.57 4.47
CA LEU A 47 -22.87 8.11 4.08
C LEU A 47 -21.76 7.71 5.06
N LYS A 48 -22.01 7.78 6.37
CA LYS A 48 -21.06 7.34 7.43
C LYS A 48 -20.73 5.86 7.29
N ARG A 49 -21.73 5.01 7.01
CA ARG A 49 -21.55 3.57 6.77
C ARG A 49 -20.74 3.32 5.50
N GLN A 50 -21.05 4.03 4.41
CA GLN A 50 -20.29 3.96 3.16
C GLN A 50 -18.84 4.40 3.38
N LEU A 51 -18.61 5.48 4.12
CA LEU A 51 -17.27 6.00 4.44
C LEU A 51 -16.47 4.99 5.27
N LYS A 52 -17.08 4.43 6.33
CA LYS A 52 -16.44 3.45 7.21
C LYS A 52 -16.08 2.16 6.47
N SER A 53 -16.98 1.65 5.64
CA SER A 53 -16.73 0.47 4.81
C SER A 53 -15.59 0.69 3.81
N ARG A 54 -15.56 1.86 3.15
CA ARG A 54 -14.49 2.21 2.21
C ARG A 54 -13.15 2.42 2.90
N HIS A 55 -13.15 3.10 4.04
CA HIS A 55 -11.96 3.34 4.83
C HIS A 55 -11.34 2.02 5.33
N LEU A 56 -12.17 1.09 5.80
CA LEU A 56 -11.71 -0.22 6.24
C LEU A 56 -11.09 -1.03 5.09
N GLN A 57 -11.71 -0.98 3.90
CA GLN A 57 -11.16 -1.64 2.71
C GLN A 57 -9.80 -1.05 2.29
N MET A 58 -9.64 0.27 2.35
CA MET A 58 -8.37 0.93 2.01
C MET A 58 -7.22 0.48 2.92
N ILE A 59 -7.47 0.37 4.23
CA ILE A 59 -6.46 -0.09 5.20
C ILE A 59 -6.07 -1.54 4.90
N ALA A 60 -7.05 -2.44 4.72
CA ALA A 60 -6.80 -3.85 4.49
C ALA A 60 -5.92 -4.12 3.26
N ILE A 61 -6.16 -3.41 2.14
CA ILE A 61 -5.36 -3.54 0.91
C ILE A 61 -3.93 -3.06 1.15
N GLY A 62 -3.72 -1.99 1.91
CA GLY A 62 -2.39 -1.48 2.25
C GLY A 62 -1.55 -2.52 2.99
N VAL A 63 -2.10 -3.11 4.06
CA VAL A 63 -1.39 -4.14 4.85
C VAL A 63 -1.08 -5.37 4.00
N ALA A 64 -2.05 -5.85 3.22
CA ALA A 64 -1.87 -7.00 2.35
C ALA A 64 -0.75 -6.76 1.33
N THR A 65 -0.68 -5.55 0.76
CA THR A 65 0.35 -5.16 -0.21
C THR A 65 1.75 -5.24 0.41
N PHE A 66 1.94 -4.68 1.61
CA PHE A 66 3.24 -4.74 2.28
C PHE A 66 3.66 -6.16 2.65
N ILE A 67 2.72 -7.02 3.05
CA ILE A 67 2.99 -8.44 3.31
C ILE A 67 3.45 -9.14 2.02
N VAL A 68 2.73 -8.94 0.90
CA VAL A 68 3.10 -9.53 -0.39
C VAL A 68 4.49 -9.08 -0.83
N TRP A 69 4.80 -7.79 -0.72
CA TRP A 69 6.10 -7.25 -1.06
C TRP A 69 7.22 -7.78 -0.14
N ALA A 70 6.95 -7.95 1.16
CA ALA A 70 7.88 -8.59 2.08
C ALA A 70 8.16 -10.05 1.67
N VAL A 71 7.12 -10.83 1.33
CA VAL A 71 7.27 -12.22 0.87
C VAL A 71 8.07 -12.28 -0.43
N ILE A 72 7.78 -11.41 -1.41
CA ILE A 72 8.55 -11.30 -2.65
C ILE A 72 10.02 -10.99 -2.34
N GLY A 73 10.30 -10.08 -1.41
CA GLY A 73 11.65 -9.77 -0.95
C GLY A 73 12.38 -10.98 -0.36
N VAL A 74 11.71 -11.75 0.50
CA VAL A 74 12.28 -12.99 1.08
C VAL A 74 12.55 -14.03 0.00
N CYS A 75 11.62 -14.26 -0.92
CA CYS A 75 11.79 -15.18 -2.05
C CYS A 75 12.98 -14.76 -2.92
N HIS A 76 13.13 -13.47 -3.21
CA HIS A 76 14.26 -12.95 -3.98
C HIS A 76 15.61 -13.18 -3.29
N ILE A 77 15.70 -12.93 -1.98
CA ILE A 77 16.92 -13.20 -1.19
C ILE A 77 17.25 -14.70 -1.23
N ARG A 78 16.26 -15.57 -1.01
CA ARG A 78 16.46 -17.03 -1.01
C ARG A 78 16.89 -17.55 -2.39
N PHE A 79 16.25 -17.07 -3.46
CA PHE A 79 16.63 -17.38 -4.83
C PHE A 79 18.11 -17.06 -5.09
N ARG A 80 18.52 -15.82 -4.81
CA ARG A 80 19.92 -15.41 -5.00
C ARG A 80 20.91 -16.21 -4.16
N ARG A 81 20.56 -16.52 -2.90
CA ARG A 81 21.40 -17.34 -2.03
C ARG A 81 21.50 -18.80 -2.52
N ALA A 82 20.44 -19.34 -3.13
CA ALA A 82 20.48 -20.65 -3.76
C ALA A 82 21.39 -20.68 -5.00
N LEU A 83 21.39 -19.63 -5.84
CA LEU A 83 22.35 -19.52 -6.95
C LEU A 83 23.80 -19.61 -6.44
N VAL A 84 24.14 -18.83 -5.42
CA VAL A 84 25.49 -18.84 -4.83
C VAL A 84 25.82 -20.23 -4.25
N ALA A 85 24.88 -20.84 -3.53
CA ALA A 85 25.06 -22.17 -2.94
C ALA A 85 25.26 -23.28 -3.99
N GLN A 86 24.70 -23.12 -5.19
CA GLN A 86 24.87 -24.03 -6.33
C GLN A 86 26.07 -23.69 -7.21
N GLY A 87 26.96 -22.79 -6.75
CA GLY A 87 28.20 -22.42 -7.45
C GLY A 87 28.01 -21.50 -8.66
N GLN A 88 26.84 -20.88 -8.81
CA GLN A 88 26.54 -19.95 -9.90
C GLN A 88 26.83 -18.51 -9.49
N ASP A 89 27.42 -17.73 -10.38
CA ASP A 89 27.64 -16.31 -10.16
C ASP A 89 26.31 -15.53 -10.26
N PRO A 90 25.85 -14.84 -9.19
CA PRO A 90 24.66 -13.99 -9.26
C PRO A 90 24.77 -12.87 -10.29
N ALA A 91 26.00 -12.52 -10.70
CA ALA A 91 26.26 -11.54 -11.73
C ALA A 91 26.00 -12.07 -13.15
N ALA A 92 25.98 -13.40 -13.36
CA ALA A 92 25.66 -14.01 -14.65
C ALA A 92 24.18 -13.87 -15.06
N LEU A 93 23.33 -13.33 -14.16
CA LEU A 93 21.93 -13.07 -14.48
C LEU A 93 21.80 -11.84 -15.40
N PRO A 94 20.96 -11.91 -16.45
CA PRO A 94 20.79 -10.83 -17.44
C PRO A 94 20.18 -9.56 -16.83
N TYR A 95 19.42 -9.70 -15.73
CA TYR A 95 18.88 -8.58 -14.98
C TYR A 95 19.62 -8.38 -13.65
N ARG A 96 20.36 -7.28 -13.57
CA ARG A 96 21.02 -6.80 -12.36
C ARG A 96 20.25 -5.61 -11.80
N ALA A 97 19.77 -5.72 -10.57
CA ALA A 97 19.21 -4.56 -9.87
C ALA A 97 20.36 -3.63 -9.46
N ALA A 98 20.21 -2.33 -9.73
CA ALA A 98 21.27 -1.32 -9.52
C ALA A 98 21.76 -1.20 -8.07
N LEU A 99 20.93 -1.58 -7.08
CA LEU A 99 21.22 -1.50 -5.65
C LEU A 99 21.43 -2.87 -4.99
N TYR A 100 21.70 -3.92 -5.77
CA TYR A 100 21.91 -5.25 -5.21
C TYR A 100 23.23 -5.34 -4.43
N PRO A 101 23.30 -5.98 -3.24
CA PRO A 101 22.25 -6.67 -2.49
C PRO A 101 21.47 -5.79 -1.49
N TYR A 102 22.00 -4.63 -1.12
CA TYR A 102 21.46 -3.78 -0.05
C TYR A 102 20.02 -3.33 -0.28
N GLY A 103 19.64 -3.09 -1.53
CA GLY A 103 18.29 -2.65 -1.89
C GLY A 103 17.21 -3.67 -1.51
N THR A 104 17.46 -4.97 -1.65
CA THR A 104 16.44 -5.98 -1.27
C THR A 104 16.29 -6.09 0.25
N TYR A 105 17.39 -6.02 1.00
CA TYR A 105 17.34 -6.00 2.46
C TYR A 105 16.67 -4.72 3.00
N PHE A 106 16.98 -3.57 2.40
CA PHE A 106 16.32 -2.31 2.72
C PHE A 106 14.82 -2.37 2.44
N SER A 107 14.41 -2.86 1.27
CA SER A 107 12.99 -3.01 0.95
C SER A 107 12.27 -3.94 1.92
N LEU A 108 12.89 -5.05 2.32
CA LEU A 108 12.31 -5.96 3.31
C LEU A 108 12.13 -5.25 4.67
N ALA A 109 13.17 -4.58 5.15
CA ALA A 109 13.13 -3.81 6.39
C ALA A 109 12.08 -2.69 6.35
N ALA A 110 11.99 -1.97 5.23
CA ALA A 110 11.03 -0.90 5.02
C ALA A 110 9.58 -1.43 5.01
N ASN A 111 9.32 -2.58 4.36
CA ASN A 111 7.98 -3.19 4.38
C ASN A 111 7.56 -3.58 5.80
N VAL A 112 8.46 -4.21 6.57
CA VAL A 112 8.20 -4.55 7.97
C VAL A 112 7.93 -3.30 8.79
N PHE A 113 8.76 -2.26 8.65
CA PHE A 113 8.59 -0.99 9.33
C PHE A 113 7.24 -0.33 8.99
N LEU A 114 6.85 -0.28 7.72
CA LEU A 114 5.59 0.33 7.28
C LEU A 114 4.36 -0.42 7.81
N VAL A 115 4.42 -1.75 7.89
CA VAL A 115 3.35 -2.56 8.49
C VAL A 115 3.15 -2.21 9.96
N PHE A 116 4.22 -1.97 10.71
CA PHE A 116 4.12 -1.52 12.09
C PHE A 116 3.69 -0.06 12.21
N PHE A 117 4.25 0.81 11.37
CA PHE A 117 4.02 2.25 11.43
C PHE A 117 2.60 2.65 11.03
N GLN A 118 1.95 1.94 10.10
CA GLN A 118 0.60 2.30 9.64
C GLN A 118 -0.46 2.35 10.76
N GLY A 119 -0.30 1.56 11.82
CA GLY A 119 -1.23 1.51 12.95
C GLY A 119 -0.88 2.46 14.10
N TYR A 120 0.09 3.37 13.95
CA TYR A 120 0.61 4.18 15.05
C TYR A 120 -0.47 5.00 15.78
N THR A 121 -1.55 5.35 15.09
CA THR A 121 -2.67 6.13 15.64
C THR A 121 -3.39 5.43 16.79
N CYS A 122 -3.34 4.09 16.88
CA CYS A 122 -3.95 3.37 18.01
C CYS A 122 -3.24 3.62 19.33
N PHE A 123 -1.98 4.08 19.29
CA PHE A 123 -1.18 4.44 20.45
C PHE A 123 -1.29 5.92 20.85
N LEU A 124 -1.98 6.75 20.05
CA LEU A 124 -2.22 8.15 20.40
C LEU A 124 -3.31 8.24 21.48
N ASN A 125 -3.12 9.13 22.46
CA ASN A 125 -4.03 9.24 23.62
C ASN A 125 -5.45 9.66 23.21
N PRO A 126 -6.52 8.93 23.61
CA PRO A 126 -6.52 7.69 24.39
C PRO A 126 -6.26 6.43 23.55
N PHE A 127 -5.56 5.44 24.14
CA PHE A 127 -5.32 4.15 23.49
C PHE A 127 -6.64 3.46 23.12
N SER A 128 -6.79 3.12 21.84
CA SER A 128 -7.98 2.44 21.31
C SER A 128 -7.67 0.97 21.05
N SER A 129 -8.14 0.09 21.93
CA SER A 129 -8.03 -1.36 21.76
C SER A 129 -8.68 -1.86 20.48
N THR A 130 -9.77 -1.21 20.05
CA THR A 130 -10.49 -1.55 18.82
C THR A 130 -9.62 -1.29 17.59
N ASP A 131 -8.97 -0.12 17.52
CA ASP A 131 -8.11 0.23 16.39
C ASP A 131 -6.83 -0.59 16.36
N PHE A 132 -6.30 -0.98 17.53
CA PHE A 132 -5.16 -1.89 17.62
C PHE A 132 -5.48 -3.23 16.96
N VAL A 133 -6.60 -3.86 17.31
CA VAL A 133 -6.99 -5.14 16.71
C VAL A 133 -7.22 -4.98 15.22
N ILE A 134 -7.96 -3.94 14.79
CA ILE A 134 -8.27 -3.73 13.37
C ILE A 134 -7.00 -3.52 12.52
N ASN A 135 -6.03 -2.74 13.02
CA ASN A 135 -4.82 -2.41 12.27
C ASN A 135 -3.82 -3.58 12.21
N TYR A 136 -3.81 -4.46 13.20
CA TYR A 136 -2.79 -5.51 13.33
C TYR A 136 -3.31 -6.94 13.21
N ILE A 137 -4.62 -7.19 13.10
CA ILE A 137 -5.19 -8.55 12.97
C ILE A 137 -4.63 -9.34 11.79
N LEU A 138 -4.20 -8.64 10.72
CA LEU A 138 -3.71 -9.30 9.51
C LEU A 138 -2.35 -9.99 9.70
N LEU A 139 -1.52 -9.54 10.64
CA LEU A 139 -0.23 -10.16 10.98
C LEU A 139 -0.39 -11.58 11.57
N PRO A 140 -1.13 -11.79 12.68
CA PRO A 140 -1.35 -13.13 13.22
C PRO A 140 -2.17 -14.00 12.27
N VAL A 141 -3.11 -13.43 11.50
CA VAL A 141 -3.83 -14.17 10.45
C VAL A 141 -2.86 -14.68 9.39
N PHE A 142 -1.92 -13.86 8.91
CA PHE A 142 -0.90 -14.29 7.97
C PHE A 142 -0.02 -15.41 8.54
N VAL A 143 0.44 -15.29 9.78
CA VAL A 143 1.21 -16.35 10.45
C VAL A 143 0.40 -17.64 10.56
N LEU A 144 -0.87 -17.56 10.95
CA LEU A 144 -1.76 -18.70 11.01
C LEU A 144 -1.91 -19.37 9.64
N PHE A 145 -2.13 -18.59 8.57
CA PHE A 145 -2.19 -19.12 7.21
C PHE A 145 -0.92 -19.86 6.82
N VAL A 146 0.26 -19.30 7.11
CA VAL A 146 1.55 -19.96 6.84
C VAL A 146 1.70 -21.25 7.63
N VAL A 147 1.32 -21.26 8.91
CA VAL A 147 1.41 -22.45 9.77
C VAL A 147 0.43 -23.53 9.32
N VAL A 148 -0.83 -23.18 9.03
CA VAL A 148 -1.85 -24.10 8.53
C VAL A 148 -1.43 -24.68 7.19
N TYR A 149 -0.98 -23.85 6.26
CA TYR A 149 -0.48 -24.29 4.96
C TYR A 149 0.68 -25.28 5.13
N LYS A 150 1.62 -24.95 6.01
CA LYS A 150 2.79 -25.79 6.27
C LYS A 150 2.43 -27.12 6.94
N PHE A 151 1.48 -27.11 7.87
CA PHE A 151 1.02 -28.31 8.55
C PHE A 151 0.22 -29.23 7.62
N TRP A 152 -0.66 -28.66 6.79
CA TRP A 152 -1.48 -29.43 5.86
C TRP A 152 -0.67 -30.00 4.70
N HIS A 153 0.14 -29.17 4.03
CA HIS A 153 0.97 -29.62 2.91
C HIS A 153 2.28 -30.29 3.35
N LYS A 154 2.56 -30.35 4.66
CA LYS A 154 3.78 -30.91 5.27
C LYS A 154 5.06 -30.40 4.57
N THR A 155 5.06 -29.13 4.16
CA THR A 155 6.14 -28.56 3.36
C THR A 155 7.39 -28.40 4.23
N GLN A 156 8.49 -28.98 3.76
CA GLN A 156 9.80 -28.82 4.38
C GLN A 156 10.39 -27.48 3.93
N TRP A 157 11.20 -26.84 4.78
CA TRP A 157 12.02 -25.72 4.31
C TRP A 157 13.08 -26.28 3.36
N VAL A 158 12.91 -26.03 2.06
CA VAL A 158 13.85 -26.50 1.02
C VAL A 158 15.23 -25.88 1.30
N LYS A 159 16.26 -26.73 1.36
CA LYS A 159 17.65 -26.27 1.51
C LYS A 159 18.07 -25.48 0.27
N LEU A 160 19.02 -24.57 0.43
CA LEU A 160 19.45 -23.69 -0.65
C LEU A 160 20.11 -24.48 -1.80
N GLU A 161 20.85 -25.54 -1.47
CA GLU A 161 21.50 -26.40 -2.47
C GLU A 161 20.50 -27.23 -3.28
N GLU A 162 19.42 -27.68 -2.64
CA GLU A 162 18.40 -28.58 -3.23
C GLU A 162 17.26 -27.80 -3.92
N MET A 163 17.29 -26.47 -3.89
CA MET A 163 16.22 -25.63 -4.42
C MET A 163 16.25 -25.64 -5.95
N ASP A 164 15.17 -26.12 -6.57
CA ASP A 164 15.03 -26.12 -8.02
C ASP A 164 14.88 -24.68 -8.55
N ILE A 165 15.91 -24.22 -9.24
CA ILE A 165 15.99 -22.92 -9.91
C ILE A 165 16.20 -23.06 -11.43
N TRP A 166 16.18 -24.30 -11.93
CA TRP A 166 16.55 -24.63 -13.31
C TRP A 166 15.33 -24.98 -14.15
N THR A 167 14.36 -25.69 -13.57
CA THR A 167 13.17 -26.12 -14.28
C THR A 167 12.36 -24.93 -14.78
N GLY A 168 12.05 -24.91 -16.08
CA GLY A 168 11.26 -23.85 -16.71
C GLY A 168 12.01 -22.54 -16.96
N ARG A 169 13.33 -22.51 -16.78
CA ARG A 169 14.15 -21.35 -17.16
C ARG A 169 14.04 -21.11 -18.66
N ARG A 170 13.69 -19.89 -19.06
CA ARG A 170 13.80 -19.46 -20.46
C ARG A 170 15.27 -19.37 -20.84
N GLU A 171 15.68 -20.09 -21.88
CA GLU A 171 16.95 -19.88 -22.53
C GLU A 171 16.91 -18.53 -23.24
N PHE A 172 17.69 -17.57 -22.75
CA PHE A 172 17.85 -16.29 -23.45
C PHE A 172 18.83 -16.53 -24.58
N ALA A 173 18.38 -16.39 -25.84
CA ALA A 173 19.27 -16.39 -26.99
C ALA A 173 20.31 -15.28 -26.83
N GLU A 174 21.52 -15.47 -27.35
CA GLU A 174 22.63 -14.51 -27.21
C GLU A 174 22.28 -13.09 -27.70
N GLU A 175 21.28 -12.94 -28.58
CA GLU A 175 20.70 -11.66 -29.01
C GLU A 175 20.15 -10.80 -27.86
N ASP A 176 19.55 -11.41 -26.83
CA ASP A 176 18.98 -10.67 -25.67
C ASP A 176 20.04 -10.27 -24.63
N ASN A 177 21.23 -10.88 -24.69
CA ASN A 177 22.39 -10.50 -23.87
C ASN A 177 23.17 -9.31 -24.44
N GLN A 178 22.82 -8.84 -25.65
CA GLN A 178 23.35 -7.59 -26.15
C GLN A 178 22.77 -6.43 -25.33
N PRO A 179 23.60 -5.47 -24.86
CA PRO A 179 23.07 -4.27 -24.22
C PRO A 179 22.20 -3.53 -25.24
N LYS A 180 20.87 -3.65 -25.09
CA LYS A 180 19.91 -2.90 -25.92
C LYS A 180 20.30 -1.42 -25.81
N LYS A 181 20.80 -0.84 -26.90
CA LYS A 181 21.15 0.59 -26.97
C LYS A 181 19.99 1.38 -26.37
N PRO A 182 20.22 2.26 -25.38
CA PRO A 182 19.14 3.04 -24.79
C PRO A 182 18.50 3.83 -25.93
N ARG A 183 17.26 3.49 -26.29
CA ARG A 183 16.51 4.28 -27.28
C ARG A 183 16.31 5.66 -26.67
N GLN A 184 16.96 6.66 -27.26
CA GLN A 184 16.82 8.05 -26.85
C GLN A 184 15.35 8.44 -26.94
N TRP A 185 14.81 9.03 -25.88
CA TRP A 185 13.40 9.40 -25.78
C TRP A 185 12.90 10.29 -26.94
N TRP A 186 13.80 11.05 -27.56
CA TRP A 186 13.56 11.87 -28.76
C TRP A 186 13.09 11.07 -29.98
N SER A 187 13.49 9.80 -30.13
CA SER A 187 13.06 8.98 -31.26
C SER A 187 11.56 8.69 -31.24
N ARG A 188 10.94 8.69 -30.05
CA ARG A 188 9.48 8.50 -29.95
C ARG A 188 8.70 9.74 -30.35
N ILE A 189 9.32 10.91 -30.28
CA ILE A 189 8.70 12.19 -30.64
C ILE A 189 8.78 12.40 -32.15
N SER A 190 9.91 12.08 -32.78
CA SER A 190 10.04 12.17 -34.23
C SER A 190 9.05 11.28 -34.98
N ASP A 191 8.78 10.07 -34.47
CA ASP A 191 7.86 9.12 -35.11
C ASP A 191 6.39 9.58 -35.06
N ILE A 192 6.03 10.47 -34.12
CA ILE A 192 4.68 11.04 -33.98
C ILE A 192 4.53 12.33 -34.80
N VAL A 193 5.61 13.10 -34.95
CA VAL A 193 5.60 14.39 -35.66
C VAL A 193 5.75 14.21 -37.18
N VAL A 194 6.42 13.14 -37.61
CA VAL A 194 6.66 12.83 -39.04
C VAL A 194 5.67 11.78 -39.57
N GLY A 195 4.76 11.26 -38.72
CA GLY A 195 3.72 10.29 -39.06
C GLY A 195 2.38 10.92 -39.38
#